data_AF-A0A9P0K774-F1
#
_entry.id   AF-A0A9P0K774-F1
#
_cell.length_a   1.000
_cell.length_b   1.000
_cell.length_c   1.000
_cell.angle_alpha   90.00
_cell.angle_beta   90.00
_cell.angle_gamma   90.00
#
_symmetry.space_group_name_H-M   'P 1'
#
loop_
_entity.id
_entity.type
_entity.pdbx_description
1 polymer ?
#
loop_
_entity_poly.entity_id
_entity_poly.type
_entity_poly.pdbx_seq_one_letter_code
_entity_poly.pdbx_strand_id
1 'polypeptide(L)'
;MDSKNLAKIILLEDEEEDEEVILWWSSQREDFDRLYQSRKEEGYFKILMKNHLDTNEQKFREFFRLNKEQFQFVLNIVSTDLKKKSTNTVHDPISPEEKLALALR
;
A
#
# COMPACT_ATOMS: atom_id res chain seq x y z
N MET A 1 -37.47 12.53 2.15
CA MET A 1 -36.22 12.19 1.45
C MET A 1 -35.09 12.83 2.22
N ASP A 2 -34.02 12.09 2.48
CA ASP A 2 -32.87 12.58 3.24
C ASP A 2 -32.15 13.65 2.42
N SER A 3 -31.82 14.81 3.01
CA SER A 3 -31.25 15.96 2.28
C SER A 3 -29.96 15.59 1.54
N LYS A 4 -29.24 14.59 2.05
CA LYS A 4 -28.04 14.00 1.44
C LYS A 4 -28.31 13.29 0.12
N ASN A 5 -29.48 12.66 -0.04
CA ASN A 5 -29.87 12.02 -1.29
C ASN A 5 -30.26 13.04 -2.36
N LEU A 6 -30.82 14.18 -1.98
CA LEU A 6 -31.19 15.24 -2.91
C LEU A 6 -29.93 15.90 -3.51
N ALA A 7 -28.94 16.22 -2.66
CA ALA A 7 -27.65 16.74 -3.11
C ALA A 7 -26.93 15.76 -4.07
N LYS A 8 -27.02 14.45 -3.80
CA LYS A 8 -26.43 13.41 -4.64
C LYS A 8 -27.11 13.28 -6.02
N ILE A 9 -28.41 13.54 -6.10
CA ILE A 9 -29.17 13.50 -7.36
C ILE A 9 -28.85 14.73 -8.21
N ILE A 10 -28.83 15.92 -7.60
CA ILE A 10 -28.49 17.18 -8.28
C ILE A 10 -27.08 17.13 -8.88
N LEU A 11 -26.12 16.55 -8.16
CA LEU A 11 -24.72 16.43 -8.62
C LEU A 11 -24.49 15.41 -9.74
N LEU A 12 -25.41 14.48 -9.97
CA LEU A 12 -25.34 13.52 -11.08
C LEU A 12 -25.91 14.11 -12.38
N GLU A 13 -26.66 15.22 -12.28
CA GLU A 13 -27.30 15.90 -13.41
C GLU A 13 -26.49 17.10 -13.92
N ASP A 14 -25.64 17.72 -13.08
CA ASP A 14 -24.71 18.79 -13.49
C ASP A 14 -23.32 18.20 -13.86
N GLU A 15 -22.98 18.22 -15.16
CA GLU A 15 -21.71 17.71 -15.73
C GLU A 15 -20.49 18.61 -15.47
N GLU A 16 -20.63 19.70 -14.72
CA GLU A 16 -19.52 20.58 -14.31
C GLU A 16 -19.14 20.26 -12.86
N GLU A 17 -18.09 19.44 -12.69
CA GLU A 17 -17.55 19.10 -11.37
C GLU A 17 -16.96 20.35 -10.69
N ASP A 18 -17.78 21.05 -9.90
CA ASP A 18 -17.35 22.19 -9.09
C ASP A 18 -16.17 21.79 -8.18
N GLU A 19 -14.99 22.40 -8.39
CA GLU A 19 -13.77 22.16 -7.61
C GLU A 19 -14.01 22.30 -6.08
N GLU A 20 -14.94 23.17 -5.69
CA GLU A 20 -15.33 23.43 -4.30
C GLU A 20 -16.05 22.21 -3.67
N VAL A 21 -16.85 21.48 -4.45
CA VAL A 21 -17.54 20.26 -4.00
C VAL A 21 -16.56 19.09 -3.87
N ILE A 22 -15.59 18.97 -4.79
CA ILE A 22 -14.51 17.98 -4.69
C ILE A 22 -13.69 18.22 -3.42
N LEU A 23 -13.38 19.49 -3.12
CA LEU A 23 -12.64 19.88 -1.91
C LEU A 23 -13.44 19.54 -0.65
N TRP A 24 -14.73 19.86 -0.63
CA TRP A 24 -15.63 19.56 0.48
C TRP A 24 -15.74 18.05 0.72
N TRP A 25 -15.94 17.23 -0.32
CA TRP A 25 -15.93 15.77 -0.17
C TRP A 25 -14.59 15.21 0.29
N SER A 26 -13.48 15.78 -0.18
CA SER A 26 -12.15 15.37 0.26
C SER A 26 -11.94 15.68 1.76
N SER A 27 -12.50 16.78 2.26
CA SER A 27 -12.46 17.15 3.69
C SER A 27 -13.36 16.30 4.60
N GLN A 28 -14.32 15.58 4.03
CA GLN A 28 -15.21 14.66 4.75
C GLN A 28 -14.64 13.23 4.83
N ARG A 29 -13.55 12.93 4.11
CA ARG A 29 -12.91 11.62 4.19
C ARG A 29 -12.16 11.53 5.52
N GLU A 30 -12.41 10.45 6.27
CA GLU A 30 -11.60 10.16 7.45
C GLU A 30 -10.14 10.04 7.06
N ASP A 31 -9.27 10.55 7.94
CA ASP A 31 -7.84 10.27 7.89
C ASP A 31 -7.67 8.74 7.78
N PHE A 32 -6.89 8.35 6.78
CA PHE A 32 -6.55 6.97 6.47
C PHE A 32 -6.30 6.11 7.72
N ASP A 33 -6.83 4.89 7.71
CA ASP A 33 -6.82 3.97 8.85
C ASP A 33 -5.41 3.87 9.48
N ARG A 34 -5.35 4.00 10.82
CA ARG A 34 -4.14 3.92 11.65
C ARG A 34 -3.32 2.66 11.36
N LEU A 35 -3.96 1.57 10.94
CA LEU A 35 -3.29 0.35 10.49
C LEU A 35 -2.23 0.61 9.40
N TYR A 36 -2.51 1.52 8.46
CA TYR A 36 -1.56 1.85 7.39
C TYR A 36 -0.38 2.69 7.92
N GLN A 37 -0.60 3.49 8.96
CA GLN A 37 0.46 4.27 9.63
C GLN A 37 1.40 3.36 10.41
N SER A 38 0.87 2.44 11.24
CA SER A 38 1.69 1.59 12.11
C SER A 38 2.47 0.51 11.36
N ARG A 39 2.09 0.17 10.11
CA ARG A 39 2.78 -0.84 9.29
C ARG A 39 4.28 -0.61 9.16
N LYS A 40 4.74 0.65 9.13
CA LYS A 40 6.18 0.96 9.07
C LYS A 40 6.94 0.49 10.31
N GLU A 41 6.29 0.28 11.44
CA GLU A 41 6.92 -0.11 12.70
C GLU A 41 6.59 -1.56 13.06
N GLU A 42 5.32 -1.94 12.85
CA GLU A 42 4.74 -3.22 13.28
C GLU A 42 4.59 -4.23 12.12
N GLY A 43 4.92 -3.82 10.90
CA GLY A 43 4.73 -4.64 9.70
C GLY A 43 5.50 -5.96 9.77
N TYR A 44 4.79 -7.06 9.49
CA TYR A 44 5.34 -8.42 9.53
C TYR A 44 6.65 -8.53 8.75
N PHE A 45 6.69 -8.00 7.52
CA PHE A 45 7.87 -8.05 6.68
C PHE A 45 9.07 -7.37 7.33
N LYS A 46 8.89 -6.15 7.86
CA LYS A 46 9.98 -5.41 8.52
C LYS A 46 10.51 -6.15 9.75
N ILE A 47 9.61 -6.68 10.58
CA ILE A 47 9.98 -7.45 11.77
C ILE A 47 10.72 -8.72 11.37
N LEU A 48 10.21 -9.47 10.39
CA LEU A 48 10.80 -10.72 9.91
C LEU A 48 12.22 -10.48 9.35
N MET A 49 12.36 -9.50 8.46
CA MET A 49 13.65 -9.14 7.86
C MET A 49 14.65 -8.73 8.93
N LYS A 50 14.30 -7.72 9.74
CA LYS A 50 15.19 -7.15 10.76
C LYS A 50 15.61 -8.17 11.82
N ASN A 51 14.68 -8.98 12.32
CA ASN A 51 14.94 -9.83 13.48
C ASN A 51 15.47 -11.21 13.12
N HIS A 52 15.23 -11.71 11.90
CA HIS A 52 15.49 -13.11 11.58
C HIS A 52 16.27 -13.35 10.30
N LEU A 53 16.03 -12.59 9.23
CA LEU A 53 16.53 -12.93 7.90
C LEU A 53 17.71 -12.08 7.44
N ASP A 54 17.82 -10.81 7.88
CA ASP A 54 18.92 -9.93 7.47
C ASP A 54 20.26 -10.34 8.04
N THR A 55 20.31 -10.87 9.26
CA THR A 55 21.56 -11.27 9.90
C THR A 55 21.93 -12.73 9.66
N ASN A 56 21.03 -13.54 9.10
CA ASN A 56 21.22 -14.97 8.93
C ASN A 56 20.88 -15.42 7.50
N GLU A 57 21.91 -15.53 6.67
CA GLU A 57 21.78 -15.89 5.26
C GLU A 57 21.25 -17.32 5.03
N GLN A 58 21.60 -18.25 5.92
CA GLN A 58 21.06 -19.61 5.87
C GLN A 58 19.54 -19.60 6.08
N LYS A 59 19.05 -18.89 7.11
CA LYS A 59 17.62 -18.75 7.35
C LYS A 59 16.91 -18.00 6.23
N PHE A 60 17.53 -16.95 5.68
CA PHE A 60 17.01 -16.25 4.52
C PHE A 60 16.77 -17.23 3.36
N ARG A 61 17.77 -18.07 3.05
CA ARG A 61 17.69 -19.07 1.99
C ARG A 61 16.69 -20.18 2.28
N GLU A 62 16.60 -20.64 3.52
CA GLU A 62 15.62 -21.65 3.93
C GLU A 62 14.19 -21.11 3.82
N PHE A 63 13.98 -19.84 4.18
CA PHE A 63 12.68 -19.18 4.18
C PHE A 63 12.17 -18.88 2.78
N PHE A 64 12.97 -18.19 1.95
CA PHE A 64 12.58 -17.76 0.60
C PHE A 64 12.96 -18.73 -0.51
N ARG A 65 13.71 -19.80 -0.21
CA ARG A 65 14.31 -20.72 -1.19
C ARG A 65 15.28 -20.05 -2.19
N LEU A 66 15.67 -18.81 -1.91
CA LEU A 66 16.61 -17.99 -2.68
C LEU A 66 17.65 -17.40 -1.73
N ASN A 67 18.89 -17.22 -2.19
CA ASN A 67 19.84 -16.38 -1.46
C ASN A 67 19.50 -14.88 -1.69
N LYS A 68 20.17 -13.99 -0.95
CA LYS A 68 19.89 -12.55 -1.03
C LYS A 68 20.14 -11.96 -2.42
N GLU A 69 21.20 -12.41 -3.08
CA GLU A 69 21.56 -11.95 -4.43
C GLU A 69 20.49 -12.33 -5.45
N GLN A 70 20.01 -13.59 -5.40
CA GLN A 70 18.93 -14.10 -6.25
C GLN A 70 17.62 -13.36 -5.97
N PHE A 71 17.31 -13.12 -4.70
CA PHE A 71 16.13 -12.35 -4.33
C PHE A 71 16.19 -10.94 -4.89
N GLN A 72 17.32 -10.24 -4.75
CA GLN A 72 17.52 -8.90 -5.31
C GLN A 72 17.52 -8.90 -6.85
N PHE A 73 18.09 -9.92 -7.48
CA PHE A 73 18.04 -10.09 -8.93
C PHE A 73 16.60 -10.21 -9.44
N VAL A 74 15.80 -11.09 -8.83
CA VAL A 74 14.37 -11.24 -9.17
C VAL A 74 13.64 -9.93 -8.92
N LEU A 75 13.84 -9.32 -7.75
CA LEU A 75 13.23 -8.04 -7.39
C LEU A 75 13.51 -6.97 -8.43
N ASN A 76 14.75 -6.83 -8.91
CA ASN A 76 15.11 -5.84 -9.92
C ASN A 76 14.34 -6.04 -11.23
N ILE A 77 14.09 -7.29 -11.63
CA ILE A 77 13.32 -7.60 -12.85
C ILE A 77 11.85 -7.24 -12.69
N VAL A 78 11.24 -7.58 -11.54
CA VAL A 78 9.78 -7.47 -11.35
C VAL A 78 9.34 -6.22 -10.58
N SER A 79 10.29 -5.41 -10.08
CA SER A 79 10.01 -4.31 -9.16
C SER A 79 9.02 -3.29 -9.72
N THR A 80 9.12 -3.00 -11.02
CA THR A 80 8.24 -2.05 -11.72
C THR A 80 6.81 -2.54 -11.74
N ASP A 81 6.60 -3.83 -11.95
CA ASP A 81 5.28 -4.45 -12.06
C ASP A 81 4.65 -4.67 -10.67
N LEU A 82 5.50 -4.93 -9.67
CA LEU A 82 5.06 -5.05 -8.28
C LEU A 82 4.77 -3.69 -7.63
N LYS A 83 5.35 -2.59 -8.11
CA LYS A 83 5.17 -1.27 -7.52
C LYS A 83 3.73 -0.80 -7.65
N LYS A 84 3.10 -0.52 -6.51
CA LYS A 84 1.78 0.13 -6.47
C LYS A 84 1.96 1.64 -6.35
N LYS A 85 1.16 2.42 -7.08
CA LYS A 85 1.12 3.87 -6.92
C LYS A 85 0.54 4.23 -5.55
N SER A 86 1.11 5.25 -4.93
CA SER A 86 0.51 5.88 -3.76
C SER A 86 -0.82 6.52 -4.14
N THR A 87 -1.72 6.62 -3.17
CA THR A 87 -3.03 7.25 -3.32
C THR A 87 -3.26 8.17 -2.13
N ASN A 88 -4.27 9.04 -2.20
CA ASN A 88 -4.61 9.93 -1.09
C ASN A 88 -5.01 9.18 0.19
N THR A 89 -5.49 7.94 0.08
CA THR A 89 -5.88 7.10 1.22
C THR A 89 -4.75 6.18 1.69
N VAL A 90 -3.86 5.77 0.79
CA VAL A 90 -2.71 4.92 1.14
C VAL A 90 -1.47 5.57 0.55
N HIS A 91 -0.88 6.46 1.34
CA HIS A 91 0.33 7.20 0.96
C HIS A 91 1.53 6.26 0.79
N ASP A 92 1.66 5.26 1.66
CA ASP A 92 2.72 4.27 1.65
C ASP A 92 2.17 2.89 1.30
N PRO A 93 2.02 2.55 0.00
CA PRO A 93 1.61 1.23 -0.40
C PRO A 93 2.69 0.18 -0.09
N ILE A 94 2.27 -1.09 -0.03
CA ILE A 94 3.17 -2.24 0.14
C ILE A 94 4.29 -2.17 -0.89
N SER A 95 5.54 -2.29 -0.43
CA SER A 95 6.72 -2.19 -1.28
C SER A 95 6.82 -3.38 -2.25
N PRO A 96 7.49 -3.23 -3.39
CA PRO A 96 7.79 -4.36 -4.28
C PRO A 96 8.49 -5.52 -3.56
N GLU A 97 9.41 -5.20 -2.65
CA GLU A 97 10.17 -6.16 -1.87
C GLU A 97 9.26 -6.97 -0.94
N GLU A 98 8.37 -6.30 -0.22
CA GLU A 98 7.41 -6.93 0.68
C GLU A 98 6.40 -7.80 -0.10
N LYS A 99 5.96 -7.35 -1.27
CA LYS A 99 5.12 -8.18 -2.16
C LYS A 99 5.85 -9.41 -2.67
N LEU A 100 7.11 -9.28 -3.08
CA LEU A 100 7.91 -10.41 -3.52
C LEU A 100 8.12 -11.42 -2.39
N ALA A 101 8.41 -10.93 -1.18
CA ALA A 101 8.54 -11.75 0.01
C ALA A 101 7.26 -12.51 0.35
N LEU A 102 6.09 -11.88 0.19
CA LEU A 102 4.79 -12.54 0.34
C LEU A 102 4.52 -13.57 -0.77
N ALA A 103 4.95 -13.33 -2.00
CA ALA A 103 4.72 -14.25 -3.11
C ALA A 103 5.59 -15.52 -3.04
N LEU A 104 6.79 -15.40 -2.46
CA LEU A 104 7.72 -16.53 -2.27
C LEU A 104 7.37 -17.40 -1.05
N ARG A 105 6.35 -17.03 -0.26
CA ARG A 105 5.96 -17.71 0.97
C ARG A 105 4.50 -18.15 0.97
#